data_AF-A0A917GAU8-F1
#
_entry.id   AF-A0A917GAU8-F1
#
_cell.length_a   1.000
_cell.length_b   1.000
_cell.length_c   1.000
_cell.angle_alpha   90.00
_cell.angle_beta   90.00
_cell.angle_gamma   90.00
#
_symmetry.space_group_name_H-M   'P 1'
#
loop_
_entity.id
_entity.type
_entity.pdbx_description
1 polymer ?
#
loop_
_entity_poly.entity_id
_entity_poly.type
_entity_poly.pdbx_seq_one_letter_code
_entity_poly.pdbx_strand_id
1 'polypeptide(L)'
;MIISENNYIKKPYILLDWNVIKYLKSPRSNQSIDKDKECFRIIEQIGNKYAFPFCESHLLDLRQSYSQENLERVNQDLKFLSSISKEVGLGIRENDGNLVLIKCSAVKEFNDLINVNDSNIDIPVKNVPQHKFNIDMATLEESHPLYQMLKENNGIYTPEIMASNLNEIFYKIFDEVDDYKNLRNIIPKLKETLTMQREYGIDKEMAVNLIEHMTPFINSMEIDSEDELVKIWKNVCTKYLGINGKVSVPYGELLTNAYIMLDLHPLFKEKLKKKNTLGNITRDSKMVLYASGAKYFVTEDGAAFKKMSFLFKAFNEQTKILNMEMFIQKFS
;
A
#
# COMPACT_ATOMS: atom_id res chain seq x y z
N MET A 1 -12.54 7.10 -3.44
CA MET A 1 -13.64 8.03 -3.72
C MET A 1 -13.16 9.10 -4.68
N ILE A 2 -13.75 9.14 -5.87
CA ILE A 2 -13.42 10.08 -6.95
C ILE A 2 -14.55 11.12 -7.02
N ILE A 3 -14.21 12.42 -7.09
CA ILE A 3 -15.18 13.52 -6.88
C ILE A 3 -15.15 14.53 -8.04
N SER A 4 -16.34 14.80 -8.60
CA SER A 4 -16.56 15.71 -9.74
C SER A 4 -17.15 17.08 -9.36
N GLU A 5 -17.71 17.26 -8.15
CA GLU A 5 -18.43 18.50 -7.76
C GLU A 5 -17.57 19.56 -7.07
N ASN A 6 -17.97 20.84 -7.19
CA ASN A 6 -17.24 22.03 -6.70
C ASN A 6 -17.46 22.40 -5.21
N ASN A 7 -18.16 21.60 -4.42
CA ASN A 7 -18.47 21.92 -3.01
C ASN A 7 -17.41 21.41 -2.03
N TYR A 8 -16.17 21.88 -2.20
CA TYR A 8 -15.04 21.49 -1.35
C TYR A 8 -14.98 22.27 -0.04
N ILE A 9 -14.69 21.57 1.05
CA ILE A 9 -14.44 22.17 2.36
C ILE A 9 -12.98 22.64 2.40
N LYS A 10 -12.77 23.97 2.49
CA LYS A 10 -11.42 24.55 2.65
C LYS A 10 -11.04 24.60 4.11
N LYS A 11 -10.48 23.50 4.63
CA LYS A 11 -10.00 23.40 6.01
C LYS A 11 -8.75 22.51 6.07
N PRO A 12 -7.71 22.86 6.85
CA PRO A 12 -6.64 21.90 7.12
C PRO A 12 -7.22 20.70 7.85
N TYR A 13 -6.69 19.50 7.58
CA TYR A 13 -7.16 18.28 8.24
C TYR A 13 -6.04 17.55 8.96
N ILE A 14 -6.47 16.76 9.95
CA ILE A 14 -5.67 15.78 10.67
C ILE A 14 -6.30 14.44 10.32
N LEU A 15 -5.52 13.54 9.73
CA LEU A 15 -6.00 12.20 9.41
C LEU A 15 -5.66 11.27 10.57
N LEU A 16 -6.65 10.54 11.05
CA LEU A 16 -6.50 9.57 12.13
C LEU A 16 -6.46 8.18 11.52
N ASP A 17 -5.47 7.37 11.88
CA ASP A 17 -5.45 5.96 11.52
C ASP A 17 -6.64 5.21 12.17
N TRP A 18 -7.05 4.10 11.56
CA TRP A 18 -8.12 3.25 12.07
C TRP A 18 -7.81 2.73 13.48
N ASN A 19 -6.54 2.44 13.80
CA ASN A 19 -6.17 2.04 15.17
C ASN A 19 -6.47 3.13 16.21
N VAL A 20 -6.23 4.41 15.88
CA VAL A 20 -6.54 5.56 16.74
C VAL A 20 -8.05 5.70 16.87
N ILE A 21 -8.79 5.66 15.77
CA ILE A 21 -10.26 5.76 15.77
C ILE A 21 -10.88 4.68 16.69
N LYS A 22 -10.38 3.44 16.63
CA LYS A 22 -10.83 2.36 17.52
C LYS A 22 -10.58 2.68 18.99
N TYR A 23 -9.42 3.22 19.35
CA TYR A 23 -9.09 3.59 20.73
C TYR A 23 -9.91 4.79 21.22
N LEU A 24 -10.25 5.74 20.35
CA LEU A 24 -11.14 6.84 20.69
C LEU A 24 -12.58 6.35 20.95
N LYS A 25 -13.07 5.38 20.17
CA LYS A 25 -14.40 4.76 20.37
C LYS A 25 -14.44 3.89 21.62
N SER A 26 -13.41 3.09 21.82
CA SER A 26 -13.30 2.11 22.89
C SER A 26 -11.91 2.21 23.52
N PRO A 27 -11.74 3.13 24.49
CA PRO A 27 -10.47 3.34 25.18
C PRO A 27 -9.88 2.03 25.71
N ARG A 28 -8.56 1.88 25.58
CA ARG A 28 -7.84 0.71 26.06
C ARG A 28 -8.01 0.60 27.58
N SER A 29 -8.23 -0.59 28.10
CA SER A 29 -8.41 -0.83 29.54
C SER A 29 -7.12 -0.78 30.37
N ASN A 30 -5.98 -0.53 29.72
CA ASN A 30 -4.67 -0.49 30.36
C ASN A 30 -4.28 0.96 30.74
N GLN A 31 -3.00 1.17 31.07
CA GLN A 31 -2.44 2.48 31.41
C GLN A 31 -2.61 3.55 30.31
N SER A 32 -3.08 3.20 29.11
CA SER A 32 -3.38 4.16 28.02
C SER A 32 -4.80 4.73 28.06
N ILE A 33 -5.67 4.31 28.99
CA ILE A 33 -7.06 4.79 29.03
C ILE A 33 -7.17 6.32 29.11
N ASP A 34 -6.33 6.94 29.95
CA ASP A 34 -6.34 8.40 30.14
C ASP A 34 -5.81 9.11 28.89
N LYS A 35 -4.79 8.53 28.23
CA LYS A 35 -4.27 9.00 26.95
C LYS A 35 -5.36 8.98 25.86
N ASP A 36 -6.13 7.90 25.79
CA ASP A 36 -7.19 7.71 24.79
C ASP A 36 -8.32 8.74 24.99
N LYS A 37 -8.77 8.93 26.23
CA LYS A 37 -9.78 9.93 26.59
C LYS A 37 -9.30 11.36 26.35
N GLU A 38 -8.05 11.65 26.71
CA GLU A 38 -7.46 12.98 26.53
C GLU A 38 -7.32 13.34 25.05
N CYS A 39 -6.87 12.40 24.21
CA CYS A 39 -6.88 12.59 22.76
C CYS A 39 -8.26 12.94 22.21
N PHE A 40 -9.30 12.22 22.66
CA PHE A 40 -10.67 12.48 22.22
C PHE A 40 -11.12 13.90 22.60
N ARG A 41 -10.87 14.30 23.85
CA ARG A 41 -11.17 15.66 24.36
C ARG A 41 -10.49 16.74 23.51
N ILE A 42 -9.20 16.56 23.19
CA ILE A 42 -8.45 17.50 22.35
C ILE A 42 -9.04 17.59 20.95
N ILE A 43 -9.39 16.46 20.33
CA ILE A 43 -10.02 16.41 19.01
C ILE A 43 -11.31 17.24 18.98
N GLU A 44 -12.16 17.12 20.00
CA GLU A 44 -13.38 17.92 20.13
C GLU A 44 -13.07 19.42 20.22
N GLN A 45 -12.05 19.80 21.01
CA GLN A 45 -11.64 21.19 21.20
C GLN A 45 -11.09 21.83 19.91
N ILE A 46 -10.22 21.12 19.19
CA ILE A 46 -9.58 21.65 17.98
C ILE A 46 -10.42 21.40 16.71
N GLY A 47 -11.58 20.76 16.83
CA GLY A 47 -12.49 20.43 15.73
C GLY A 47 -13.06 21.64 14.97
N ASN A 48 -12.90 22.85 15.49
CA ASN A 48 -13.20 24.10 14.75
C ASN A 48 -12.03 24.54 13.86
N LYS A 49 -10.78 24.22 14.23
CA LYS A 49 -9.57 24.57 13.49
C LYS A 49 -9.18 23.52 12.46
N TYR A 50 -9.36 22.24 12.77
CA TYR A 50 -9.05 21.12 11.88
C TYR A 50 -10.29 20.31 11.50
N ALA A 51 -10.29 19.72 10.31
CA ALA A 51 -11.19 18.61 9.98
C ALA A 51 -10.54 17.27 10.38
N PHE A 52 -11.38 16.28 10.70
CA PHE A 52 -10.97 14.91 10.99
C PHE A 52 -11.66 13.94 10.03
N PRO A 53 -11.37 14.02 8.72
CA PRO A 53 -12.15 13.32 7.72
C PRO A 53 -12.02 11.80 7.82
N PHE A 54 -13.03 11.08 7.34
CA PHE A 54 -12.85 9.69 6.95
C PHE A 54 -12.33 9.58 5.50
N CYS A 55 -11.77 8.44 5.12
CA CYS A 55 -11.31 8.18 3.77
C CYS A 55 -11.63 6.74 3.36
N GLU A 56 -11.39 6.40 2.09
CA GLU A 56 -11.64 5.06 1.55
C GLU A 56 -10.91 3.95 2.34
N SER A 57 -9.69 4.22 2.83
CA SER A 57 -8.94 3.25 3.64
C SER A 57 -9.68 2.84 4.91
N HIS A 58 -10.32 3.78 5.62
CA HIS A 58 -11.13 3.45 6.81
C HIS A 58 -12.31 2.53 6.47
N LEU A 59 -12.95 2.78 5.34
CA LEU A 59 -14.10 1.99 4.89
C LEU A 59 -13.67 0.58 4.45
N LEU A 60 -12.49 0.45 3.81
CA LEU A 60 -11.89 -0.84 3.46
C LEU A 60 -11.50 -1.66 4.69
N ASP A 61 -11.04 -1.02 5.77
CA ASP A 61 -10.80 -1.70 7.05
C ASP A 61 -12.09 -2.26 7.67
N LEU A 62 -13.18 -1.50 7.57
CA LEU A 62 -14.50 -1.96 8.01
C LEU A 62 -15.01 -3.12 7.16
N ARG A 63 -14.82 -3.06 5.83
CA ARG A 63 -15.25 -4.08 4.87
C ARG A 63 -14.65 -5.45 5.19
N GLN A 64 -13.42 -5.51 5.70
CA GLN A 64 -12.79 -6.78 6.12
C GLN A 64 -13.54 -7.51 7.23
N SER A 65 -14.17 -6.75 8.13
CA SER A 65 -14.95 -7.32 9.24
C SER A 65 -16.42 -7.50 8.90
N TYR A 66 -16.85 -7.09 7.70
CA TYR A 66 -18.24 -7.12 7.28
C TYR A 66 -18.71 -8.57 7.04
N SER A 67 -19.67 -8.99 7.84
CA SER A 67 -20.44 -10.21 7.69
C SER A 67 -21.82 -9.98 8.32
N GLN A 68 -22.78 -10.86 8.06
CA GLN A 68 -24.09 -10.77 8.72
C GLN A 68 -23.98 -10.78 10.25
N GLU A 69 -23.05 -11.56 10.79
CA GLU A 69 -22.79 -11.66 12.23
C GLU A 69 -22.19 -10.37 12.82
N ASN A 70 -21.39 -9.63 12.04
CA ASN A 70 -20.70 -8.42 12.50
C ASN A 70 -21.43 -7.12 12.12
N LEU A 71 -22.60 -7.20 11.46
CA LEU A 71 -23.30 -6.05 10.90
C LEU A 71 -23.59 -4.96 11.95
N GLU A 72 -24.03 -5.35 13.14
CA GLU A 72 -24.31 -4.39 14.22
C GLU A 72 -23.05 -3.65 14.65
N ARG A 73 -21.93 -4.38 14.80
CA ARG A 73 -20.64 -3.79 15.17
C ARG A 73 -20.14 -2.81 14.11
N VAL A 74 -20.22 -3.19 12.84
CA VAL A 74 -19.85 -2.32 11.70
C VAL A 74 -20.72 -1.06 11.69
N ASN A 75 -22.02 -1.18 11.94
CA ASN A 75 -22.91 -0.01 12.02
C ASN A 75 -22.56 0.91 13.19
N GLN A 76 -22.17 0.37 14.35
CA GLN A 76 -21.69 1.19 15.47
C GLN A 76 -20.37 1.88 15.14
N ASP A 77 -19.46 1.20 14.44
CA ASP A 77 -18.19 1.78 13.98
C ASP A 77 -18.44 2.92 12.97
N LEU A 78 -19.33 2.74 11.99
CA LEU A 78 -19.71 3.76 11.03
C LEU A 78 -20.36 4.97 11.70
N LYS A 79 -21.26 4.76 12.68
CA LYS A 79 -21.86 5.85 13.46
C LYS A 79 -20.81 6.68 14.20
N PHE A 80 -19.83 6.02 14.81
CA PHE A 80 -18.73 6.70 15.48
C PHE A 80 -17.83 7.45 14.48
N LEU A 81 -17.53 6.84 13.34
CA LEU A 81 -16.75 7.47 12.28
C LEU A 81 -17.45 8.73 11.73
N SER A 82 -18.77 8.66 11.53
CA SER A 82 -19.61 9.81 11.17
C SER A 82 -19.61 10.91 12.22
N SER A 83 -19.63 10.56 13.51
CA SER A 83 -19.66 11.57 14.60
C SER A 83 -18.33 12.33 14.70
N ILE A 84 -17.19 11.62 14.68
CA ILE A 84 -15.87 12.25 14.77
C ILE A 84 -15.52 13.06 13.51
N SER A 85 -15.89 12.54 12.34
CA SER A 85 -15.64 13.23 11.06
C SER A 85 -16.63 14.35 10.76
N LYS A 86 -17.75 14.39 11.48
CA LYS A 86 -18.89 15.28 11.19
C LYS A 86 -19.35 15.13 9.75
N GLU A 87 -19.44 13.90 9.24
CA GLU A 87 -19.79 13.57 7.85
C GLU A 87 -18.90 14.28 6.83
N VAL A 88 -17.60 14.38 7.12
CA VAL A 88 -16.59 14.89 6.18
C VAL A 88 -15.75 13.72 5.68
N GLY A 89 -15.77 13.50 4.38
CA GLY A 89 -14.93 12.53 3.70
C GLY A 89 -13.78 13.20 2.95
N LEU A 90 -12.70 12.45 2.75
CA LEU A 90 -11.56 12.79 1.92
C LEU A 90 -11.62 11.97 0.63
N GLY A 91 -11.59 12.65 -0.50
CA GLY A 91 -11.55 12.01 -1.81
C GLY A 91 -10.53 12.66 -2.74
N ILE A 92 -10.46 12.12 -3.95
CA ILE A 92 -9.54 12.53 -5.01
C ILE A 92 -10.35 13.22 -6.08
N ARG A 93 -9.98 14.46 -6.43
CA ARG A 93 -10.64 15.22 -7.50
C ARG A 93 -10.28 14.62 -8.86
N GLU A 94 -11.29 14.37 -9.70
CA GLU A 94 -11.13 13.72 -11.01
C GLU A 94 -10.10 14.42 -11.91
N ASN A 95 -10.18 15.75 -11.97
CA ASN A 95 -9.50 16.52 -13.01
C ASN A 95 -7.99 16.62 -12.82
N ASP A 96 -7.50 16.54 -11.58
CA ASP A 96 -6.10 16.79 -11.25
C ASP A 96 -5.52 15.89 -10.16
N GLY A 97 -6.32 14.94 -9.64
CA GLY A 97 -5.87 14.00 -8.62
C GLY A 97 -5.64 14.63 -7.24
N ASN A 98 -6.04 15.90 -7.03
CA ASN A 98 -5.82 16.56 -5.74
C ASN A 98 -6.78 16.04 -4.67
N LEU A 99 -6.28 15.96 -3.44
CA LEU A 99 -7.06 15.58 -2.28
C LEU A 99 -8.01 16.71 -1.88
N VAL A 100 -9.28 16.37 -1.69
CA VAL A 100 -10.34 17.33 -1.35
C VAL A 100 -11.21 16.80 -0.23
N LEU A 101 -11.61 17.70 0.66
CA LEU A 101 -12.60 17.43 1.71
C LEU A 101 -13.99 17.72 1.17
N ILE A 102 -14.92 16.80 1.39
CA ILE A 102 -16.33 16.96 1.01
C ILE A 102 -17.26 16.55 2.14
N LYS A 103 -18.48 17.07 2.09
CA LYS A 103 -19.57 16.58 2.95
C LYS A 103 -20.15 15.32 2.32
N CYS A 104 -20.00 14.16 2.95
CA CYS A 104 -20.58 12.92 2.49
C CYS A 104 -20.84 11.95 3.65
N SER A 105 -21.75 10.99 3.43
CA SER A 105 -22.15 10.03 4.46
C SER A 105 -21.22 8.83 4.48
N ALA A 106 -20.53 8.58 5.59
CA ALA A 106 -19.68 7.40 5.74
C ALA A 106 -20.46 6.09 5.52
N VAL A 107 -21.71 6.04 5.97
CA VAL A 107 -22.62 4.90 5.79
C VAL A 107 -22.96 4.68 4.31
N LYS A 108 -23.30 5.75 3.59
CA LYS A 108 -23.60 5.65 2.15
C LYS A 108 -22.39 5.16 1.38
N GLU A 109 -21.23 5.78 1.59
CA GLU A 109 -19.98 5.42 0.91
C GLU A 109 -19.55 3.98 1.22
N PHE A 110 -19.78 3.51 2.45
CA PHE A 110 -19.54 2.12 2.82
C PHE A 110 -20.46 1.15 2.08
N ASN A 111 -21.76 1.47 1.98
CA ASN A 111 -22.72 0.65 1.24
C ASN A 111 -22.38 0.59 -0.25
N ASP A 112 -21.94 1.70 -0.84
CA ASP A 112 -21.49 1.72 -2.23
C ASP A 112 -20.25 0.84 -2.39
N LEU A 113 -19.29 0.90 -1.46
CA LEU A 113 -18.06 0.11 -1.46
C LEU A 113 -18.29 -1.40 -1.39
N ILE A 114 -19.23 -1.89 -0.57
CA ILE A 114 -19.49 -3.34 -0.44
C ILE A 114 -20.24 -3.93 -1.64
N ASN A 115 -20.84 -3.08 -2.47
CA ASN A 115 -21.55 -3.49 -3.69
C ASN A 115 -20.66 -3.47 -4.95
N VAL A 116 -19.40 -3.03 -4.83
CA VAL A 116 -18.44 -3.09 -5.93
C VAL A 116 -17.95 -4.52 -6.09
N ASN A 117 -18.18 -5.10 -7.27
CA ASN A 117 -17.55 -6.37 -7.66
C ASN A 117 -16.06 -6.14 -7.89
N ASP A 118 -15.23 -6.95 -7.25
CA ASP A 118 -13.79 -6.92 -7.50
C ASP A 118 -13.54 -7.27 -8.99
N SER A 119 -12.69 -6.46 -9.63
CA SER A 119 -12.39 -6.62 -11.04
C SER A 119 -11.48 -7.84 -11.22
N ASN A 120 -11.91 -8.83 -12.00
CA ASN A 120 -11.00 -9.89 -12.41
C ASN A 120 -9.95 -9.32 -13.34
N ILE A 121 -8.69 -9.41 -12.94
CA ILE A 121 -7.55 -9.06 -13.79
C ILE A 121 -7.18 -10.28 -14.60
N ASP A 122 -7.17 -10.12 -15.91
CA ASP A 122 -6.69 -11.13 -16.84
C ASP A 122 -5.45 -10.57 -17.55
N ILE A 123 -4.30 -11.16 -17.26
CA ILE A 123 -3.03 -10.83 -17.89
C ILE A 123 -3.08 -11.36 -19.33
N PRO A 124 -3.14 -10.49 -20.35
CA PRO A 124 -3.25 -10.94 -21.72
C PRO A 124 -1.98 -11.69 -22.14
N VAL A 125 -2.13 -12.77 -22.93
CA VAL A 125 -1.00 -13.56 -23.47
C VAL A 125 0.04 -12.69 -24.16
N LYS A 126 -0.37 -11.61 -24.84
CA LYS A 126 0.55 -10.65 -25.49
C LYS A 126 1.49 -9.91 -24.53
N ASN A 127 1.20 -9.88 -23.23
CA ASN A 127 1.97 -9.15 -22.22
C ASN A 127 3.00 -10.03 -21.49
N VAL A 128 3.18 -11.29 -21.89
CA VAL A 128 4.20 -12.20 -21.34
C VAL A 128 5.31 -12.49 -22.37
N PRO A 129 6.43 -13.13 -22.00
CA PRO A 129 7.45 -13.52 -22.99
C PRO A 129 6.89 -14.51 -24.03
N GLN A 130 7.07 -14.20 -25.32
CA GLN A 130 6.39 -14.88 -26.44
C GLN A 130 7.09 -16.17 -26.95
N HIS A 131 8.27 -16.50 -26.44
CA HIS A 131 9.02 -17.66 -26.89
C HIS A 131 8.39 -18.98 -26.42
N LYS A 132 8.71 -20.09 -27.08
CA LYS A 132 8.36 -21.44 -26.66
C LYS A 132 9.63 -22.25 -26.50
N PHE A 133 9.79 -22.93 -25.38
CA PHE A 133 10.99 -23.71 -25.09
C PHE A 133 10.71 -24.82 -24.10
N ASN A 134 11.59 -25.82 -24.09
CA ASN A 134 11.56 -26.93 -23.15
C ASN A 134 12.75 -26.83 -22.20
N ILE A 135 12.50 -27.07 -20.92
CA ILE A 135 13.51 -27.03 -19.87
C ILE A 135 13.77 -28.46 -19.39
N ASP A 136 15.05 -28.81 -19.26
CA ASP A 136 15.44 -30.02 -18.54
C ASP A 136 15.18 -29.83 -17.04
N MET A 137 14.09 -30.42 -16.55
CA MET A 137 13.67 -30.31 -15.15
C MET A 137 14.70 -30.88 -14.17
N ALA A 138 15.64 -31.74 -14.60
CA ALA A 138 16.72 -32.23 -13.74
C ALA A 138 17.76 -31.15 -13.42
N THR A 139 17.80 -30.07 -14.21
CA THR A 139 18.74 -28.96 -14.04
C THR A 139 18.15 -27.77 -13.29
N LEU A 140 16.82 -27.75 -13.11
CA LEU A 140 16.13 -26.63 -12.48
C LEU A 140 16.02 -26.85 -10.97
N GLU A 141 16.50 -25.88 -10.19
CA GLU A 141 16.32 -25.92 -8.74
C GLU A 141 14.84 -25.86 -8.36
N GLU A 142 14.43 -26.66 -7.36
CA GLU A 142 13.05 -26.62 -6.83
C GLU A 142 12.68 -25.25 -6.24
N SER A 143 13.69 -24.46 -5.87
CA SER A 143 13.49 -23.10 -5.34
C SER A 143 13.19 -22.06 -6.44
N HIS A 144 13.25 -22.44 -7.72
CA HIS A 144 13.02 -21.52 -8.83
C HIS A 144 11.54 -21.08 -8.88
N PRO A 145 11.24 -19.78 -9.13
CA PRO A 145 9.86 -19.26 -9.07
C PRO A 145 8.88 -19.92 -10.04
N LEU A 146 9.40 -20.47 -11.14
CA LEU A 146 8.63 -21.14 -12.18
C LEU A 146 8.65 -22.67 -12.07
N TYR A 147 9.32 -23.25 -11.06
CA TYR A 147 9.53 -24.70 -10.98
C TYR A 147 8.20 -25.48 -11.00
N GLN A 148 7.22 -25.07 -10.20
CA GLN A 148 5.93 -25.77 -10.11
C GLN A 148 5.16 -25.71 -11.43
N MET A 149 5.05 -24.53 -12.04
CA MET A 149 4.44 -24.34 -13.36
C MET A 149 5.09 -25.25 -14.42
N LEU A 150 6.42 -25.28 -14.46
CA LEU A 150 7.16 -26.08 -15.44
C LEU A 150 7.00 -27.58 -15.16
N LYS A 151 7.04 -28.01 -13.89
CA LYS A 151 6.85 -29.41 -13.50
C LYS A 151 5.49 -29.95 -13.92
N GLU A 152 4.42 -29.18 -13.70
CA GLU A 152 3.05 -29.55 -14.09
C GLU A 152 2.87 -29.62 -15.61
N ASN A 153 3.69 -28.87 -16.35
CA ASN A 153 3.68 -28.83 -17.81
C ASN A 153 4.85 -29.62 -18.44
N ASN A 154 5.43 -30.58 -17.72
CA ASN A 154 6.52 -31.45 -18.21
C ASN A 154 7.73 -30.70 -18.80
N GLY A 155 8.12 -29.58 -18.18
CA GLY A 155 9.21 -28.72 -18.60
C GLY A 155 8.88 -27.81 -19.79
N ILE A 156 7.63 -27.77 -20.25
CA ILE A 156 7.22 -26.97 -21.41
C ILE A 156 6.84 -25.55 -20.96
N TYR A 157 7.46 -24.55 -21.59
CA TYR A 157 7.05 -23.16 -21.51
C TYR A 157 6.30 -22.77 -22.79
N THR A 158 5.11 -22.17 -22.62
CA THR A 158 4.46 -21.38 -23.66
C THR A 158 3.91 -20.06 -23.09
N PRO A 159 3.65 -19.04 -23.94
CA PRO A 159 3.04 -17.79 -23.49
C PRO A 159 1.68 -18.00 -22.82
N GLU A 160 0.89 -18.96 -23.29
CA GLU A 160 -0.42 -19.29 -22.72
C GLU A 160 -0.28 -19.88 -21.30
N ILE A 161 0.67 -20.80 -21.11
CA ILE A 161 0.99 -21.37 -19.79
C ILE A 161 1.45 -20.26 -18.83
N MET A 162 2.34 -19.38 -19.29
CA MET A 162 2.87 -18.29 -18.47
C MET A 162 1.79 -17.29 -18.07
N ALA A 163 0.94 -16.87 -19.01
CA ALA A 163 -0.17 -15.97 -18.72
C ALA A 163 -1.14 -16.59 -17.70
N SER A 164 -1.50 -17.87 -17.86
CA SER A 164 -2.35 -18.58 -16.89
C SER A 164 -1.71 -18.65 -15.52
N ASN A 165 -0.42 -19.00 -15.45
CA ASN A 165 0.30 -19.08 -14.18
C ASN A 165 0.43 -17.72 -13.48
N LEU A 166 0.70 -16.65 -14.23
CA LEU A 166 0.74 -15.29 -13.66
C LEU A 166 -0.63 -14.85 -13.15
N ASN A 167 -1.72 -15.18 -13.85
CA ASN A 167 -3.07 -14.94 -13.35
C ASN A 167 -3.31 -15.68 -12.02
N GLU A 168 -2.95 -16.96 -11.95
CA GLU A 168 -3.08 -17.74 -10.70
C GLU A 168 -2.26 -17.14 -9.55
N ILE A 169 -0.99 -16.80 -9.79
CA ILE A 169 -0.14 -16.12 -8.80
C ILE A 169 -0.79 -14.79 -8.38
N PHE A 170 -1.30 -14.01 -9.33
CA PHE A 170 -1.93 -12.73 -9.06
C PHE A 170 -3.13 -12.88 -8.12
N TYR A 171 -3.97 -13.89 -8.30
CA TYR A 171 -5.11 -14.12 -7.41
C TYR A 171 -4.68 -14.57 -6.01
N LYS A 172 -3.64 -15.40 -5.90
CA LYS A 172 -3.21 -15.93 -4.59
C LYS A 172 -2.39 -14.93 -3.77
N ILE A 173 -1.52 -14.14 -4.40
CA ILE A 173 -0.51 -13.34 -3.69
C ILE A 173 -1.10 -12.30 -2.72
N PHE A 174 -2.35 -11.85 -2.94
CA PHE A 174 -3.00 -10.88 -2.07
C PHE A 174 -3.57 -11.49 -0.79
N ASP A 175 -3.86 -12.79 -0.78
CA ASP A 175 -4.54 -13.49 0.32
C ASP A 175 -3.70 -14.61 0.94
N GLU A 176 -2.73 -15.16 0.20
CA GLU A 176 -1.84 -16.25 0.62
C GLU A 176 -0.47 -15.72 1.04
N VAL A 177 -0.14 -15.91 2.33
CA VAL A 177 1.12 -15.40 2.92
C VAL A 177 2.36 -16.09 2.34
N ASP A 178 2.26 -17.38 1.99
CA ASP A 178 3.40 -18.15 1.51
C ASP A 178 3.82 -17.74 0.10
N ASP A 179 2.88 -17.43 -0.80
CA ASP A 179 3.19 -16.89 -2.13
C ASP A 179 3.90 -15.53 -2.04
N TYR A 180 3.40 -14.64 -1.17
CA TYR A 180 4.06 -13.35 -0.95
C TYR A 180 5.46 -13.51 -0.34
N LYS A 181 5.63 -14.47 0.58
CA LYS A 181 6.93 -14.81 1.16
C LYS A 181 7.91 -15.32 0.12
N ASN A 182 7.44 -16.17 -0.80
CA ASN A 182 8.25 -16.67 -1.91
C ASN A 182 8.73 -15.50 -2.78
N LEU A 183 7.84 -14.58 -3.15
CA LEU A 183 8.22 -13.36 -3.88
C LEU A 183 9.33 -12.57 -3.15
N ARG A 184 9.16 -12.31 -1.84
CA ARG A 184 10.17 -11.57 -1.03
C ARG A 184 11.53 -12.24 -1.02
N ASN A 185 11.58 -13.58 -1.06
CA ASN A 185 12.84 -14.33 -1.04
C ASN A 185 13.55 -14.35 -2.41
N ILE A 186 12.81 -14.10 -3.49
CA ILE A 186 13.36 -14.06 -4.86
C ILE A 186 14.03 -12.73 -5.14
N ILE A 187 13.49 -11.62 -4.65
CA ILE A 187 13.97 -10.26 -4.96
C ILE A 187 15.50 -10.10 -4.73
N PRO A 188 16.09 -10.54 -3.61
CA PRO A 188 17.54 -10.43 -3.41
C PRO A 188 18.36 -11.24 -4.43
N LYS A 189 17.83 -12.37 -4.92
CA LYS A 189 18.50 -13.24 -5.90
C LYS A 189 18.49 -12.63 -7.31
N LEU A 190 17.59 -11.69 -7.60
CA LEU A 190 17.50 -11.05 -8.92
C LEU A 190 18.78 -10.30 -9.30
N LYS A 191 19.58 -9.84 -8.32
CA LYS A 191 20.85 -9.16 -8.59
C LYS A 191 21.82 -10.05 -9.38
N GLU A 192 21.94 -11.30 -8.96
CA GLU A 192 22.81 -12.30 -9.59
C GLU A 192 22.32 -12.58 -11.02
N THR A 193 21.01 -12.79 -11.18
CA THR A 193 20.39 -13.05 -12.48
C THR A 193 20.56 -11.89 -13.47
N LEU A 194 20.32 -10.64 -13.05
CA LEU A 194 20.48 -9.47 -13.91
C LEU A 194 21.94 -9.22 -14.32
N THR A 195 22.90 -9.60 -13.45
CA THR A 195 24.33 -9.50 -13.75
C THR A 195 24.73 -10.50 -14.83
N MET A 196 24.20 -11.73 -14.77
CA MET A 196 24.44 -12.79 -15.76
C MET A 196 23.78 -12.51 -17.13
N GLN A 197 22.64 -11.82 -17.17
CA GLN A 197 21.93 -11.53 -18.44
C GLN A 197 22.70 -10.64 -19.42
N ARG A 198 23.70 -9.86 -18.96
CA ARG A 198 24.61 -9.14 -19.88
C ARG A 198 25.38 -10.09 -20.81
N GLU A 199 25.51 -11.37 -20.47
CA GLU A 199 26.33 -12.33 -21.19
C GLU A 199 25.56 -13.14 -22.26
N TYR A 200 24.22 -13.21 -22.20
CA TYR A 200 23.44 -14.23 -22.95
C TYR A 200 22.51 -13.72 -24.06
N GLY A 201 22.60 -12.45 -24.49
CA GLY A 201 22.00 -12.01 -25.76
C GLY A 201 20.47 -12.09 -25.86
N ILE A 202 19.76 -11.99 -24.73
CA ILE A 202 18.32 -11.66 -24.71
C ILE A 202 18.14 -10.34 -25.48
N ASP A 203 17.00 -10.17 -26.16
CA ASP A 203 16.63 -8.92 -26.85
C ASP A 203 17.18 -7.71 -26.10
N LYS A 204 18.22 -7.10 -26.69
CA LYS A 204 19.09 -6.15 -25.99
C LYS A 204 18.26 -5.01 -25.42
N GLU A 205 17.17 -4.63 -26.09
CA GLU A 205 16.32 -3.53 -25.66
C GLU A 205 15.51 -3.88 -24.41
N MET A 206 14.81 -5.01 -24.40
CA MET A 206 14.02 -5.43 -23.22
C MET A 206 14.93 -5.71 -22.01
N ALA A 207 16.06 -6.37 -22.21
CA ALA A 207 17.02 -6.64 -21.14
C ALA A 207 17.64 -5.35 -20.59
N VAL A 208 18.02 -4.40 -21.46
CA VAL A 208 18.53 -3.09 -21.03
C VAL A 208 17.46 -2.32 -20.27
N ASN A 209 16.20 -2.33 -20.74
CA ASN A 209 15.09 -1.68 -20.06
C ASN A 209 14.85 -2.25 -18.65
N LEU A 210 14.81 -3.59 -18.52
CA LEU A 210 14.68 -4.26 -17.22
C LEU A 210 15.84 -3.90 -16.28
N ILE A 211 17.08 -3.99 -16.77
CA ILE A 211 18.29 -3.65 -15.99
C ILE A 211 18.24 -2.19 -15.53
N GLU A 212 17.94 -1.24 -16.42
CA GLU A 212 17.92 0.18 -16.09
C GLU A 212 16.90 0.49 -14.97
N HIS A 213 15.71 -0.10 -15.04
CA HIS A 213 14.61 0.23 -14.13
C HIS A 213 14.68 -0.56 -12.81
N MET A 214 15.18 -1.80 -12.82
CA MET A 214 15.24 -2.65 -11.63
C MET A 214 16.53 -2.48 -10.81
N THR A 215 17.67 -2.21 -11.46
CA THR A 215 18.99 -2.12 -10.79
C THR A 215 19.01 -1.11 -9.64
N PRO A 216 18.43 0.11 -9.75
CA PRO A 216 18.42 1.07 -8.65
C PRO A 216 17.76 0.51 -7.38
N PHE A 217 16.66 -0.23 -7.55
CA PHE A 217 15.96 -0.86 -6.43
C PHE A 217 16.74 -2.02 -5.83
N ILE A 218 17.30 -2.87 -6.67
CA ILE A 218 18.11 -4.01 -6.21
C ILE A 218 19.35 -3.53 -5.45
N ASN A 219 20.06 -2.53 -5.96
CA ASN A 219 21.21 -1.95 -5.28
C ASN A 219 20.82 -1.26 -3.96
N SER A 220 19.60 -0.71 -3.87
CA SER A 220 19.13 -0.11 -2.62
C SER A 220 19.05 -1.12 -1.47
N MET A 221 18.84 -2.42 -1.76
CA MET A 221 18.74 -3.48 -0.75
C MET A 221 20.01 -3.68 0.09
N GLU A 222 21.16 -3.17 -0.38
CA GLU A 222 22.45 -3.25 0.31
C GLU A 222 22.69 -2.04 1.22
N ILE A 223 21.81 -1.03 1.19
CA ILE A 223 21.90 0.14 2.05
C ILE A 223 21.35 -0.21 3.42
N ASP A 224 22.19 -0.09 4.44
CA ASP A 224 21.88 -0.36 5.84
C ASP A 224 21.57 0.92 6.65
N SER A 225 21.68 2.09 6.03
CA SER A 225 21.40 3.40 6.63
C SER A 225 20.10 4.01 6.10
N GLU A 226 19.13 4.26 7.00
CA GLU A 226 17.89 4.97 6.66
C GLU A 226 18.19 6.40 6.13
N ASP A 227 19.23 7.06 6.63
CA ASP A 227 19.61 8.41 6.18
C ASP A 227 20.25 8.44 4.79
N GLU A 228 20.81 7.32 4.32
CA GLU A 228 21.27 7.20 2.94
C GLU A 228 20.13 6.81 2.03
N LEU A 229 19.32 5.83 2.43
CA LEU A 229 18.20 5.34 1.63
C LEU A 229 17.19 6.45 1.34
N VAL A 230 16.88 7.29 2.34
CA VAL A 230 15.91 8.39 2.21
C VAL A 230 16.26 9.36 1.08
N LYS A 231 17.55 9.56 0.80
CA LYS A 231 18.05 10.48 -0.23
C LYS A 231 17.77 9.98 -1.64
N ILE A 232 17.71 8.65 -1.82
CA ILE A 232 17.58 8.03 -3.14
C ILE A 232 16.21 7.39 -3.38
N TRP A 233 15.43 7.14 -2.33
CA TRP A 233 14.24 6.30 -2.38
C TRP A 233 13.22 6.74 -3.43
N LYS A 234 12.90 8.04 -3.49
CA LYS A 234 11.98 8.58 -4.50
C LYS A 234 12.43 8.28 -5.93
N ASN A 235 13.72 8.44 -6.21
CA ASN A 235 14.30 8.16 -7.53
C ASN A 235 14.29 6.65 -7.83
N VAL A 236 14.62 5.81 -6.85
CA VAL A 236 14.56 4.36 -6.95
C VAL A 236 13.15 3.89 -7.35
N CYS A 237 12.11 4.34 -6.64
CA CYS A 237 10.73 3.98 -6.96
C CYS A 237 10.27 4.54 -8.31
N THR A 238 10.69 5.77 -8.66
CA THR A 238 10.37 6.39 -9.96
C THR A 238 10.95 5.56 -11.11
N LYS A 239 12.22 5.15 -11.00
CA LYS A 239 12.86 4.27 -11.97
C LYS A 239 12.19 2.90 -12.00
N TYR A 240 11.87 2.29 -10.87
CA TYR A 240 11.22 0.98 -10.88
C TYR A 240 9.86 0.99 -11.61
N LEU A 241 9.01 1.99 -11.32
CA LEU A 241 7.66 2.10 -11.92
C LEU A 241 7.67 2.59 -13.37
N GLY A 242 8.77 3.21 -13.81
CA GLY A 242 8.96 3.67 -15.19
C GLY A 242 9.10 2.53 -16.21
N ILE A 243 9.30 1.29 -15.76
CA ILE A 243 9.58 0.11 -16.61
C ILE A 243 8.55 -0.11 -17.72
N ASN A 244 7.30 0.32 -17.48
CA ASN A 244 6.17 0.21 -18.40
C ASN A 244 6.12 1.33 -19.46
N GLY A 245 7.16 2.16 -19.59
CA GLY A 245 7.24 3.24 -20.58
C GLY A 245 6.32 4.43 -20.31
N LYS A 246 5.75 4.54 -19.10
CA LYS A 246 4.97 5.72 -18.70
C LYS A 246 5.92 6.94 -18.67
N VAL A 247 5.62 7.98 -19.45
CA VAL A 247 6.37 9.25 -19.47
C VAL A 247 6.47 9.88 -18.08
N SER A 248 5.43 9.71 -17.26
CA SER A 248 5.42 10.07 -15.84
C SER A 248 4.49 9.17 -15.05
N VAL A 249 4.95 8.69 -13.90
CA VAL A 249 4.10 7.94 -12.95
C VAL A 249 3.28 8.97 -12.15
N PRO A 250 1.93 8.87 -12.12
CA PRO A 250 1.10 9.73 -11.29
C PRO A 250 1.57 9.74 -9.84
N TYR A 251 1.60 10.91 -9.20
CA TYR A 251 2.16 11.07 -7.86
C TYR A 251 1.54 10.11 -6.83
N GLY A 252 0.22 9.93 -6.87
CA GLY A 252 -0.47 8.99 -5.99
C GLY A 252 -0.04 7.53 -6.22
N GLU A 253 0.11 7.11 -7.47
CA GLU A 253 0.62 5.77 -7.83
C GLU A 253 2.08 5.60 -7.36
N LEU A 254 2.92 6.61 -7.54
CA LEU A 254 4.31 6.58 -7.10
C LEU A 254 4.40 6.46 -5.58
N LEU A 255 3.65 7.27 -4.83
CA LEU A 255 3.72 7.31 -3.37
C LEU A 255 3.21 6.00 -2.73
N THR A 256 2.08 5.47 -3.20
CA THR A 256 1.51 4.22 -2.66
C THR A 256 2.40 3.02 -2.98
N ASN A 257 2.91 2.90 -4.21
CA ASN A 257 3.85 1.84 -4.57
C ASN A 257 5.18 1.98 -3.81
N ALA A 258 5.69 3.19 -3.61
CA ALA A 258 6.89 3.41 -2.81
C ALA A 258 6.73 2.93 -1.36
N TYR A 259 5.52 3.04 -0.78
CA TYR A 259 5.22 2.43 0.52
C TYR A 259 5.24 0.90 0.47
N ILE A 260 4.58 0.29 -0.52
CA ILE A 260 4.55 -1.17 -0.70
C ILE A 260 5.97 -1.73 -0.88
N MET A 261 6.80 -1.05 -1.67
CA MET A 261 8.19 -1.44 -1.94
C MET A 261 9.07 -1.44 -0.68
N LEU A 262 8.77 -0.63 0.34
CA LEU A 262 9.49 -0.70 1.62
C LEU A 262 9.35 -2.07 2.27
N ASP A 263 8.23 -2.76 2.05
CA ASP A 263 8.06 -4.11 2.60
C ASP A 263 9.04 -5.11 1.99
N LEU A 264 9.61 -4.85 0.82
CA LEU A 264 10.65 -5.70 0.25
C LEU A 264 12.05 -5.37 0.81
N HIS A 265 12.23 -4.19 1.42
CA HIS A 265 13.53 -3.67 1.83
C HIS A 265 13.98 -4.16 3.21
N PRO A 266 15.24 -4.61 3.41
CA PRO A 266 15.73 -5.15 4.69
C PRO A 266 15.51 -4.25 5.93
N LEU A 267 15.60 -2.93 5.77
CA LEU A 267 15.40 -1.95 6.85
C LEU A 267 13.94 -1.82 7.35
N PHE A 268 12.97 -2.24 6.53
CA PHE A 268 11.54 -2.03 6.78
C PHE A 268 10.72 -3.31 6.70
N LYS A 269 11.29 -4.40 6.18
CA LYS A 269 10.60 -5.69 6.02
C LYS A 269 10.15 -6.22 7.38
N GLU A 270 8.86 -6.50 7.48
CA GLU A 270 8.27 -7.07 8.69
C GLU A 270 8.26 -8.60 8.61
N LYS A 271 8.28 -9.25 9.77
CA LYS A 271 8.10 -10.71 9.82
C LYS A 271 6.68 -11.05 9.37
N LEU A 272 6.55 -11.78 8.26
CA LEU A 272 5.25 -12.23 7.77
C LEU A 272 4.62 -13.19 8.79
N LYS A 273 3.44 -12.82 9.29
CA LYS A 273 2.52 -13.71 10.01
C LYS A 273 1.31 -13.98 9.12
N LYS A 274 0.40 -14.87 9.53
CA LYS A 274 -0.84 -15.21 8.79
C LYS A 274 -1.69 -13.98 8.38
N LYS A 275 -1.54 -12.85 9.08
CA LYS A 275 -2.24 -11.59 8.83
C LYS A 275 -1.43 -10.55 8.02
N ASN A 276 -0.26 -10.89 7.49
CA ASN A 276 0.58 -9.95 6.74
C ASN A 276 0.58 -10.33 5.25
N THR A 277 -0.57 -10.24 4.61
CA THR A 277 -0.69 -10.49 3.16
C THR A 277 -0.41 -9.22 2.35
N LEU A 278 -0.10 -9.36 1.06
CA LEU A 278 0.06 -8.20 0.16
C LEU A 278 -1.22 -7.37 0.08
N GLY A 279 -2.40 -8.00 0.21
CA GLY A 279 -3.68 -7.30 0.29
C GLY A 279 -3.73 -6.29 1.44
N ASN A 280 -3.26 -6.67 2.62
CA ASN A 280 -3.21 -5.78 3.79
C ASN A 280 -2.25 -4.61 3.54
N ILE A 281 -1.04 -4.90 3.07
CA ILE A 281 -0.02 -3.90 2.75
C ILE A 281 -0.52 -2.90 1.70
N THR A 282 -1.21 -3.39 0.67
CA THR A 282 -1.77 -2.57 -0.40
C THR A 282 -2.88 -1.65 0.12
N ARG A 283 -3.74 -2.13 1.03
CA ARG A 283 -4.76 -1.28 1.66
C ARG A 283 -4.15 -0.21 2.55
N ASP A 284 -3.15 -0.56 3.36
CA ASP A 284 -2.41 0.39 4.20
C ASP A 284 -1.73 1.46 3.34
N SER A 285 -1.22 1.08 2.15
CA SER A 285 -0.61 2.04 1.22
C SER A 285 -1.56 3.16 0.78
N LYS A 286 -2.87 2.89 0.67
CA LYS A 286 -3.85 3.93 0.32
C LYS A 286 -3.93 5.02 1.40
N MET A 287 -3.72 4.66 2.67
CA MET A 287 -3.70 5.61 3.78
C MET A 287 -2.59 6.65 3.61
N VAL A 288 -1.46 6.23 3.04
CA VAL A 288 -0.31 7.10 2.79
C VAL A 288 -0.65 8.25 1.86
N LEU A 289 -1.38 7.97 0.77
CA LEU A 289 -1.85 9.00 -0.14
C LEU A 289 -2.74 9.99 0.59
N TYR A 290 -3.75 9.52 1.31
CA TYR A 290 -4.63 10.39 2.08
C TYR A 290 -3.90 11.19 3.16
N ALA A 291 -2.87 10.63 3.79
CA ALA A 291 -2.06 11.32 4.78
C ALA A 291 -1.14 12.38 4.16
N SER A 292 -0.70 12.24 2.90
CA SER A 292 0.24 13.17 2.26
C SER A 292 -0.29 14.61 2.17
N GLY A 293 -1.61 14.80 2.07
CA GLY A 293 -2.22 16.14 2.07
C GLY A 293 -2.58 16.69 3.45
N ALA A 294 -2.37 15.91 4.53
CA ALA A 294 -2.77 16.29 5.88
C ALA A 294 -1.81 17.31 6.50
N LYS A 295 -2.24 17.99 7.57
CA LYS A 295 -1.29 18.69 8.45
C LYS A 295 -0.57 17.72 9.38
N TYR A 296 -1.33 16.74 9.87
CA TYR A 296 -0.82 15.68 10.75
C TYR A 296 -1.51 14.37 10.40
N PHE A 297 -0.76 13.28 10.51
CA PHE A 297 -1.30 11.92 10.51
C PHE A 297 -1.02 11.30 11.88
N VAL A 298 -2.05 10.73 12.52
CA VAL A 298 -1.94 10.17 13.86
C VAL A 298 -2.13 8.66 13.80
N THR A 299 -1.13 7.90 14.24
CA THR A 299 -1.17 6.43 14.30
C THR A 299 -0.48 5.91 15.57
N GLU A 300 -1.01 4.84 16.16
CA GLU A 300 -0.33 4.08 17.22
C GLU A 300 0.35 2.80 16.68
N ASP A 301 0.29 2.56 15.37
CA ASP A 301 1.00 1.45 14.74
C ASP A 301 2.47 1.88 14.50
N GLY A 302 3.39 1.24 15.22
CA GLY A 302 4.81 1.56 15.14
C GLY A 302 5.45 1.28 13.77
N ALA A 303 4.95 0.29 13.03
CA ALA A 303 5.46 -0.01 11.70
C ALA A 303 4.96 1.03 10.69
N ALA A 304 3.67 1.39 10.75
CA ALA A 304 3.11 2.47 9.94
C ALA A 304 3.81 3.81 10.26
N PHE A 305 4.00 4.12 11.54
CA PHE A 305 4.73 5.30 12.01
C PHE A 305 6.13 5.37 11.40
N LYS A 306 6.90 4.28 11.48
CA LYS A 306 8.27 4.20 10.94
C LYS A 306 8.27 4.35 9.41
N LYS A 307 7.50 3.53 8.69
CA LYS A 307 7.46 3.52 7.22
C LYS A 307 6.98 4.87 6.66
N MET A 308 5.93 5.45 7.22
CA MET A 308 5.39 6.75 6.75
C MET A 308 6.31 7.92 7.09
N SER A 309 6.95 7.92 8.27
CA SER A 309 7.92 8.97 8.62
C SER A 309 9.11 8.96 7.67
N PHE A 310 9.64 7.78 7.35
CA PHE A 310 10.70 7.61 6.35
C PHE A 310 10.24 8.11 4.97
N LEU A 311 9.08 7.63 4.51
CA LEU A 311 8.58 7.92 3.17
C LEU A 311 8.29 9.42 2.98
N PHE A 312 7.69 10.08 3.97
CA PHE A 312 7.39 11.50 3.90
C PHE A 312 8.67 12.36 3.90
N LYS A 313 9.71 11.93 4.62
CA LYS A 313 11.05 12.52 4.51
C LYS A 313 11.64 12.32 3.10
N ALA A 314 11.54 11.12 2.52
CA ALA A 314 12.05 10.82 1.17
C ALA A 314 11.33 11.60 0.06
N PHE A 315 10.05 11.89 0.26
CA PHE A 315 9.20 12.58 -0.73
C PHE A 315 9.09 14.09 -0.50
N ASN A 316 9.69 14.61 0.59
CA ASN A 316 9.57 15.99 1.06
C ASN A 316 8.12 16.41 1.40
N GLU A 317 7.33 15.47 1.91
CA GLU A 317 5.97 15.74 2.37
C GLU A 317 5.96 16.58 3.65
N GLN A 318 4.99 17.50 3.72
CA GLN A 318 4.87 18.44 4.83
C GLN A 318 4.07 17.88 6.00
N THR A 319 3.39 16.76 5.82
CA THR A 319 2.61 16.10 6.87
C THR A 319 3.53 15.61 7.98
N LYS A 320 3.15 15.92 9.22
CA LYS A 320 3.85 15.40 10.41
C LYS A 320 3.17 14.13 10.92
N ILE A 321 3.95 13.07 11.10
CA ILE A 321 3.47 11.82 11.69
C ILE A 321 3.56 11.91 13.21
N LEU A 322 2.48 11.61 13.91
CA LEU A 322 2.38 11.64 15.37
C LEU A 322 1.85 10.31 15.88
N ASN A 323 2.27 9.90 17.08
CA ASN A 323 1.47 8.99 17.89
C ASN A 323 0.52 9.79 18.80
N MET A 324 -0.34 9.11 19.56
CA MET A 324 -1.32 9.80 20.41
C MET A 324 -0.66 10.63 21.51
N GLU A 325 0.48 10.19 22.04
CA GLU A 325 1.21 10.95 23.06
C GLU A 325 1.80 12.26 22.49
N MET A 326 2.45 12.19 21.33
CA MET A 326 2.95 13.36 20.60
C MET A 326 1.81 14.29 20.19
N PHE A 327 0.64 13.74 19.85
CA PHE A 327 -0.55 14.52 19.54
C PHE A 327 -1.04 15.32 20.76
N ILE A 328 -1.14 14.70 21.94
CA ILE A 328 -1.48 15.38 23.20
C ILE A 328 -0.47 16.49 23.47
N GLN A 329 0.82 16.17 23.50
CA GLN A 329 1.88 17.17 23.74
C GLN A 329 1.83 18.36 22.76
N LYS A 330 1.35 18.14 21.54
CA LYS A 330 1.26 19.19 20.50
C LYS A 330 0.08 20.13 20.67
N PHE A 331 -1.03 19.67 21.25
CA PHE A 331 -2.32 20.35 21.24
C PHE A 331 -2.97 20.57 22.61
N SER A 332 -2.38 20.02 23.69
CA SER A 332 -2.74 20.32 25.08
C SER A 332 -2.44 21.75 25.49
#